data_AF-A0A0K0D498-F1
#
_entry.id   AF-A0A0K0D498-F1
#
_cell.length_a   1.000
_cell.length_b   1.000
_cell.length_c   1.000
_cell.angle_alpha   90.00
_cell.angle_beta   90.00
_cell.angle_gamma   90.00
#
_symmetry.space_group_name_H-M   'P 1'
#
loop_
_entity.id
_entity.type
_entity.pdbx_description
1 polymer ?
#
loop_
_entity_poly.entity_id
_entity_poly.type
_entity_poly.pdbx_seq_one_letter_code
_entity_poly.pdbx_strand_id
1 'polypeptide(L)'
;MVTYGGMSKMPLQVPTGPFIFNDIRLTGFWMSRWYEDPGNLEERKRMYAELCAWMKAGELRPPQFQKRRLEDHTEALEAAAVDFSKKQLFIS
;
A
#
# COMPACT_ATOMS: atom_id res chain seq x y z
N MET A 1 12.73 0.30 10.77
CA MET A 1 11.49 -0.42 10.41
C MET A 1 10.37 0.59 10.25
N VAL A 2 9.55 0.46 9.20
CA VAL A 2 8.39 1.33 8.95
C VAL A 2 7.13 0.50 8.99
N THR A 3 6.14 0.91 9.77
CA THR A 3 4.79 0.31 9.75
C THR A 3 3.82 1.23 9.03
N TYR A 4 3.03 0.66 8.10
CA TYR A 4 2.04 1.39 7.29
C TYR A 4 0.63 0.79 7.40
N GLY A 5 0.41 -0.12 8.36
CA GLY A 5 -0.88 -0.77 8.58
C GLY A 5 -0.95 -1.51 9.91
N GLY A 6 -2.17 -1.65 10.45
CA GLY A 6 -2.47 -2.31 11.73
C GLY A 6 -3.40 -3.51 11.59
N MET A 7 -3.42 -4.16 10.41
CA MET A 7 -4.42 -5.18 10.05
C MET A 7 -4.48 -6.36 11.04
N SER A 8 -3.39 -6.67 11.74
CA SER A 8 -3.35 -7.73 12.74
C SER A 8 -3.95 -7.35 14.10
N LYS A 9 -4.24 -6.06 14.36
CA LYS A 9 -4.60 -5.50 15.69
C LYS A 9 -3.62 -5.87 16.82
N MET A 10 -2.46 -6.42 16.49
CA MET A 10 -1.45 -6.81 17.46
C MET A 10 -0.53 -5.63 17.75
N PRO A 11 -0.19 -5.37 19.03
CA PRO A 11 0.81 -4.37 19.36
C PRO A 11 2.18 -4.79 18.79
N LEU A 12 2.93 -3.80 18.30
CA LEU A 12 4.27 -4.01 17.76
C LEU A 12 5.23 -4.34 18.91
N GLN A 13 5.87 -5.52 18.86
CA GLN A 13 6.90 -5.90 19.83
C GLN A 13 8.28 -5.47 19.30
N VAL A 14 9.03 -4.76 20.12
CA VAL A 14 10.33 -4.18 19.75
C VAL A 14 11.40 -4.71 20.70
N PRO A 15 12.47 -5.36 20.22
CA PRO A 15 13.51 -5.89 21.08
C PRO A 15 14.38 -4.74 21.63
N THR A 16 14.49 -4.67 22.96
CA THR A 16 15.19 -3.59 23.69
C THR A 16 16.67 -3.47 23.32
N GLY A 17 17.38 -4.60 23.19
CA GLY A 17 18.82 -4.62 22.92
C GLY A 17 19.17 -3.88 21.62
N PRO A 18 18.66 -4.33 20.45
CA PRO A 18 18.84 -3.61 19.19
C PRO A 18 18.37 -2.17 19.24
N PHE A 19 17.24 -1.89 19.92
CA PHE A 19 16.70 -0.53 20.04
C PHE A 19 17.67 0.44 20.73
N ILE A 20 18.33 0.02 21.80
CA ILE A 20 19.27 0.85 22.55
C ILE A 20 20.66 0.85 21.92
N PHE A 21 21.17 -0.33 21.55
CA PHE A 21 22.60 -0.49 21.22
C PHE A 21 22.92 -0.39 19.72
N ASN A 22 21.93 -0.53 18.84
CA ASN A 22 22.12 -0.46 17.39
C ASN A 22 21.41 0.75 16.75
N ASP A 23 20.89 1.68 17.55
CA ASP A 23 20.18 2.89 17.10
C ASP A 23 19.08 2.61 16.04
N ILE A 24 18.33 1.51 16.22
CA ILE A 24 17.27 1.18 15.26
C ILE A 24 16.09 2.13 15.43
N ARG A 25 15.62 2.69 14.31
CA ARG A 25 14.44 3.57 14.29
C ARG A 25 13.19 2.82 13.84
N LEU A 26 12.10 3.07 14.57
CA LEU A 26 10.76 2.59 14.25
C LEU A 26 9.87 3.79 13.96
N THR A 27 9.25 3.81 12.78
CA THR A 27 8.39 4.91 12.36
C THR A 27 7.09 4.40 11.77
N GLY A 28 6.04 5.19 11.91
CA GLY A 28 4.80 5.01 11.17
C GLY A 28 4.85 5.76 9.85
N PHE A 29 4.28 5.18 8.80
CA PHE A 29 4.01 5.87 7.55
C PHE A 29 2.52 5.84 7.26
N TRP A 30 1.92 7.02 7.12
CA TRP A 30 0.51 7.17 6.79
C TRP A 30 0.37 7.92 5.48
N MET A 31 0.01 7.18 4.42
CA MET A 31 -0.02 7.71 3.07
C MET A 31 -1.01 8.88 2.92
N SER A 32 -2.23 8.78 3.45
CA SER A 32 -3.21 9.89 3.33
C SER A 32 -2.69 11.20 3.92
N ARG A 33 -2.10 11.14 5.13
CA ARG A 33 -1.48 12.30 5.77
C ARG A 33 -0.31 12.85 4.95
N TRP A 34 0.50 11.98 4.36
CA TRP A 34 1.61 12.42 3.50
C TRP A 34 1.11 13.12 2.22
N TYR A 35 -0.02 12.68 1.67
CA TYR A 35 -0.67 13.31 0.52
C TYR A 35 -1.29 14.67 0.84
N GLU A 36 -1.86 14.83 2.04
CA GLU A 36 -2.53 16.07 2.48
C GLU A 36 -1.55 17.22 2.73
N ASP A 37 -0.30 16.91 3.07
CA ASP A 37 0.75 17.90 3.31
C ASP A 37 1.21 18.56 1.98
N PRO A 38 0.98 19.88 1.80
CA PRO A 38 1.37 20.58 0.57
C PRO A 38 2.89 20.60 0.32
N GLY A 39 3.70 20.48 1.37
CA GLY A 39 5.17 20.44 1.26
C GLY A 39 5.67 19.26 0.43
N ASN A 40 4.91 18.17 0.38
CA ASN A 40 5.27 16.96 -0.35
C ASN A 40 4.85 16.98 -1.83
N LEU A 41 4.29 18.08 -2.35
CA LEU A 41 3.74 18.13 -3.71
C LEU A 41 4.78 17.78 -4.79
N GLU A 42 5.99 18.33 -4.69
CA GLU A 42 7.04 18.08 -5.68
C GLU A 42 7.59 16.64 -5.58
N GLU A 43 7.76 16.13 -4.36
CA GLU A 43 8.14 14.73 -4.13
C GLU A 43 7.07 13.76 -4.65
N ARG A 44 5.78 14.09 -4.49
CA ARG A 44 4.67 13.31 -5.05
C ARG A 44 4.72 13.25 -6.58
N LYS A 45 4.94 14.39 -7.23
CA LYS A 45 5.08 14.45 -8.70
C LYS A 45 6.25 13.60 -9.18
N ARG A 46 7.40 13.72 -8.49
CA ARG A 46 8.59 12.91 -8.79
C ARG A 46 8.32 11.41 -8.63
N MET A 47 7.72 11.01 -7.51
CA MET A 47 7.33 9.62 -7.25
C MET A 47 6.42 9.08 -8.37
N TYR A 48 5.41 9.84 -8.80
CA TYR A 48 4.55 9.41 -9.92
C TYR A 48 5.31 9.28 -11.23
N ALA A 49 6.22 10.20 -11.54
CA ALA A 49 7.04 10.12 -12.75
C ALA A 49 7.91 8.85 -12.77
N GLU A 50 8.53 8.51 -11.63
CA GLU A 50 9.31 7.28 -11.46
C GLU A 50 8.44 6.02 -11.61
N LEU A 51 7.28 5.97 -10.94
CA LEU A 51 6.34 4.85 -11.07
C LEU A 51 5.88 4.66 -12.53
N CYS A 52 5.54 5.75 -13.22
CA CYS A 52 5.16 5.69 -14.63
C CYS A 52 6.30 5.21 -15.53
N ALA A 53 7.55 5.58 -15.23
CA ALA A 53 8.72 5.10 -15.96
C ALA A 53 8.89 3.58 -15.79
N TRP A 54 8.79 3.07 -14.55
CA TRP A 54 8.87 1.63 -14.29
C TRP A 54 7.72 0.84 -14.90
N MET A 55 6.51 1.40 -14.96
CA MET A 55 5.39 0.78 -15.67
C MET A 55 5.66 0.68 -17.18
N LYS A 56 6.21 1.73 -17.79
CA LYS A 56 6.58 1.72 -19.22
C LYS A 56 7.73 0.75 -19.52
N ALA A 57 8.70 0.64 -18.60
CA ALA A 57 9.80 -0.31 -18.70
C ALA A 57 9.38 -1.77 -18.41
N GLY A 58 8.17 -1.97 -17.86
CA GLY A 58 7.66 -3.30 -17.49
C GLY A 58 8.26 -3.88 -16.22
N GLU A 59 9.03 -3.08 -15.47
CA GLU A 59 9.61 -3.39 -14.15
C GLU A 59 8.53 -3.37 -13.06
N LEU A 60 7.56 -2.46 -13.18
CA LEU A 60 6.39 -2.40 -12.30
C LEU A 60 5.17 -2.93 -13.04
N ARG A 61 4.72 -4.13 -12.67
CA ARG A 61 3.51 -4.75 -13.23
C ARG A 61 2.39 -4.73 -12.19
N PRO A 62 1.16 -4.41 -12.58
CA PRO A 62 0.04 -4.51 -11.66
C PRO A 62 -0.11 -5.97 -11.19
N PRO A 63 -0.53 -6.19 -9.94
CA PRO A 63 -0.87 -7.53 -9.46
C PRO A 63 -2.00 -8.11 -10.31
N GLN A 64 -2.18 -9.43 -10.28
CA GLN A 64 -3.32 -10.04 -10.95
C GLN A 64 -4.62 -9.51 -10.35
N PHE A 65 -5.51 -9.04 -11.22
CA PHE A 65 -6.81 -8.50 -10.81
C PHE A 65 -7.93 -9.06 -11.67
N GLN A 66 -9.12 -9.15 -11.09
CA GLN A 66 -10.34 -9.53 -11.79
C GLN A 66 -11.13 -8.27 -12.12
N LYS A 67 -11.41 -8.07 -13.41
CA LYS A 67 -12.31 -7.01 -13.87
C LYS A 67 -13.75 -7.45 -13.65
N ARG A 68 -14.54 -6.62 -12.97
CA ARG A 68 -15.97 -6.83 -12.75
C ARG A 68 -16.70 -5.54 -13.09
N ARG A 69 -17.95 -5.65 -13.57
CA ARG A 69 -18.81 -4.47 -13.71
C ARG A 69 -19.23 -4.00 -12.33
N LEU A 70 -19.54 -2.72 -12.19
CA LEU A 70 -20.00 -2.16 -10.92
C LEU A 70 -21.31 -2.80 -10.45
N GLU A 71 -22.18 -3.21 -11.38
CA GLU A 71 -23.42 -3.93 -11.09
C GLU A 71 -23.16 -5.23 -10.31
N ASP A 72 -22.06 -5.92 -10.61
CA ASP A 72 -21.71 -7.22 -10.03
C ASP A 72 -20.93 -7.08 -8.69
N HIS A 73 -21.09 -5.96 -7.99
CA HIS A 73 -20.36 -5.64 -6.75
C HIS A 73 -20.57 -6.66 -5.62
N THR A 74 -21.76 -7.23 -5.49
CA THR A 74 -22.07 -8.22 -4.43
C THR A 74 -21.20 -9.47 -4.57
N GLU A 75 -21.14 -10.05 -5.76
CA GLU A 75 -20.30 -11.24 -6.04
C GLU A 75 -18.81 -10.94 -5.87
N ALA A 76 -18.37 -9.73 -6.23
CA ALA A 76 -16.98 -9.32 -6.10
C ALA A 76 -16.56 -9.16 -4.63
N LEU A 77 -17.46 -8.66 -3.77
CA LEU A 77 -17.21 -8.56 -2.33
C LEU A 77 -17.16 -9.93 -1.67
N GLU A 78 -18.06 -10.85 -2.04
CA GLU A 78 -18.04 -12.24 -1.57
C GLU A 78 -16.74 -12.95 -1.97
N ALA A 79 -16.34 -12.82 -3.24
CA ALA A 79 -15.09 -13.41 -3.72
C ALA A 79 -13.85 -12.84 -2.99
N ALA A 80 -13.82 -11.53 -2.70
CA ALA A 80 -12.72 -10.89 -1.99
C ALA A 80 -12.65 -11.28 -0.49
N ALA A 81 -13.77 -11.71 0.10
CA ALA A 81 -13.81 -12.19 1.48
C ALA A 81 -13.27 -13.62 1.63
N VAL A 82 -13.33 -14.43 0.56
CA VAL A 82 -12.90 -15.83 0.55
C VAL A 82 -11.47 -15.99 0.03
N ASP A 83 -11.07 -15.23 -0.98
CA ASP A 83 -9.75 -15.31 -1.60
C ASP A 83 -9.08 -13.92 -1.67
N PHE A 84 -7.96 -13.78 -0.95
CA PHE A 84 -7.19 -12.55 -0.87
C PHE A 84 -6.12 -12.41 -1.97
N SER A 85 -5.97 -13.43 -2.83
CA SER A 85 -4.90 -13.49 -3.84
C SER A 85 -5.15 -12.57 -5.04
N LYS A 86 -6.41 -12.31 -5.40
CA LYS A 86 -6.79 -11.49 -6.56
C LYS A 86 -7.42 -10.18 -6.12
N LYS A 87 -6.93 -9.07 -6.67
CA LYS A 87 -7.54 -7.75 -6.45
C LYS A 87 -8.78 -7.59 -7.33
N GLN A 88 -9.85 -7.01 -6.81
CA GLN A 88 -11.05 -6.69 -7.58
C GLN A 88 -10.93 -5.29 -8.17
N LEU A 89 -11.18 -5.15 -9.47
CA LEU A 89 -11.21 -3.86 -10.16
C LEU A 89 -12.59 -3.66 -10.79
N PHE A 90 -13.34 -2.70 -10.27
CA PHE A 90 -14.61 -2.29 -10.85
C PHE A 90 -14.37 -1.31 -11.99
N ILE A 91 -14.99 -1.56 -13.13
CA ILE A 91 -14.96 -0.68 -14.29
C ILE A 91 -16.43 -0.38 -14.64
N SER A 92 -16.75 0.91 -14.86
CA SER A 92 -18.05 1.40 -15.34
C SER A 92 -18.20 1.21 -16.84
#